data_AF-A0A8B6BNF3-F1
#
_entry.id   AF-A0A8B6BNF3-F1
#
_cell.length_a   1.000
_cell.length_b   1.000
_cell.length_c   1.000
_cell.angle_alpha   90.00
_cell.angle_beta   90.00
_cell.angle_gamma   90.00
#
_symmetry.space_group_name_H-M   'P 1'
#
loop_
_entity.id
_entity.type
_entity.pdbx_description
1 polymer ?
#
loop_
_entity_poly.entity_id
_entity_poly.type
_entity_poly.pdbx_seq_one_letter_code
_entity_poly.pdbx_strand_id
1 'polypeptide(L)'
;MKKRTEEQAQIDTDAEKEAGDVALAELVNYVFETQRNSDGANAFRLADLSNMYEKRVQQLSEGTIPIHRTRLKEMLLAKIPDLQAYTKGREVLLVFEKDVGPAIALACNYDDTIHIGKTAEIIRAQIKEHKTKFSGSFSAEDTQSSVPTSLLELVCMIEHGPDIQSQLENSVCKSDLAIAQLLMYNYHAKTPKISEQQRHAVDREPPFCIYIGLLIFARTRKRHLIDILFQYGLCISYHRVLEISTQLGDAVVERFLSEGLVCPPVLKKGLFTTAAVDNIDHNPSSTTAKTSFHGTGISIFQHPSDDISGIERGELILGNRSNSRQVSSLPDTYANPRYNTQVNRS
;
A
#
# COMPACT_ATOMS: atom_id res chain seq x y z
N MET A 1 27.03 54.07 -48.54
CA MET A 1 27.35 53.16 -47.42
C MET A 1 28.58 52.35 -47.79
N LYS A 2 29.75 53.00 -47.69
CA LYS A 2 30.84 52.71 -46.73
C LYS A 2 31.45 51.30 -46.88
N LYS A 3 32.50 51.23 -47.71
CA LYS A 3 33.58 50.25 -47.58
C LYS A 3 34.11 50.33 -46.15
N ARG A 4 33.97 49.27 -45.36
CA ARG A 4 34.77 49.08 -44.14
C ARG A 4 36.23 49.01 -44.60
N THR A 5 37.06 49.94 -44.14
CA THR A 5 38.51 49.96 -44.38
C THR A 5 39.15 48.78 -43.62
N GLU A 6 40.19 48.17 -44.16
CA GLU A 6 40.90 47.02 -43.55
C GLU A 6 41.35 47.31 -42.11
N GLU A 7 41.67 48.56 -41.77
CA GLU A 7 41.94 49.00 -40.38
C GLU A 7 40.73 48.83 -39.44
N GLN A 8 39.51 49.10 -39.91
CA GLN A 8 38.31 48.93 -39.09
C GLN A 8 38.01 47.45 -38.85
N ALA A 9 38.29 46.58 -39.83
CA ALA A 9 38.15 45.13 -39.66
C ALA A 9 39.19 44.57 -38.67
N GLN A 10 40.42 45.09 -38.68
CA GLN A 10 41.46 44.70 -37.74
C GLN A 10 41.14 45.17 -36.30
N ILE A 11 40.68 46.41 -36.14
CA ILE A 11 40.22 46.96 -34.84
C ILE A 11 39.04 46.15 -34.28
N ASP A 12 38.06 45.82 -35.13
CA ASP A 12 36.91 45.00 -34.73
C ASP A 12 37.37 43.59 -34.30
N THR A 13 38.39 43.01 -34.96
CA THR A 13 38.94 41.68 -34.61
C THR A 13 39.73 41.67 -33.30
N ASP A 14 40.50 42.74 -33.03
CA ASP A 14 41.27 42.87 -31.79
C ASP A 14 40.35 43.13 -30.59
N ALA A 15 39.29 43.92 -30.77
CA ALA A 15 38.26 44.17 -29.75
C ALA A 15 37.46 42.90 -29.40
N GLU A 16 37.11 42.08 -30.40
CA GLU A 16 36.43 40.79 -30.18
C GLU A 16 37.31 39.79 -29.41
N LYS A 17 38.63 39.81 -29.65
CA LYS A 17 39.59 38.96 -28.93
C LYS A 17 39.75 39.38 -27.47
N GLU A 18 39.82 40.69 -27.21
CA GLU A 18 39.88 41.25 -25.85
C GLU A 18 38.60 40.94 -25.06
N ALA A 19 37.42 41.08 -25.68
CA ALA A 19 36.15 40.69 -25.09
C ALA A 19 36.10 39.20 -24.73
N GLY A 20 36.65 38.34 -25.59
CA GLY A 20 36.78 36.90 -25.36
C GLY A 20 37.67 36.53 -24.17
N ASP A 21 38.79 37.24 -24.00
CA ASP A 21 39.72 37.03 -22.88
C ASP A 21 39.12 37.51 -21.55
N VAL A 22 38.41 38.64 -21.55
CA VAL A 22 37.68 39.15 -20.37
C VAL A 22 36.58 38.18 -19.95
N ALA A 23 35.76 37.71 -20.90
CA ALA A 23 34.69 36.76 -20.63
C ALA A 23 35.24 35.43 -20.06
N LEU A 24 36.40 34.97 -20.52
CA LEU A 24 37.05 33.77 -19.99
C LEU A 24 37.52 33.99 -18.54
N ALA A 25 38.16 35.13 -18.26
CA ALA A 25 38.64 35.44 -16.92
C ALA A 25 37.50 35.53 -15.90
N GLU A 26 36.38 36.17 -16.27
CA GLU A 26 35.19 36.23 -15.43
C GLU A 26 34.56 34.85 -15.22
N LEU A 27 34.54 33.99 -16.25
CA LEU A 27 34.02 32.62 -16.13
C LEU A 27 34.89 31.76 -15.19
N VAL A 28 36.22 31.93 -15.26
CA VAL A 28 37.16 31.27 -14.33
C VAL A 28 36.90 31.74 -12.90
N ASN A 29 36.73 33.06 -12.68
CA ASN A 29 36.38 33.59 -11.37
C ASN A 29 35.04 33.05 -10.86
N TYR A 30 34.03 32.96 -11.73
CA TYR A 30 32.74 32.36 -11.36
C TYR A 30 32.88 30.92 -10.86
N VAL A 31 33.70 30.11 -11.54
CA VAL A 31 33.96 28.71 -11.13
C VAL A 31 34.63 28.66 -9.76
N PHE A 32 35.64 29.51 -9.50
CA PHE A 32 36.31 29.57 -8.19
C PHE A 32 35.41 30.10 -7.07
N GLU A 33 34.64 31.16 -7.31
CA GLU A 33 33.72 31.72 -6.31
C GLU A 33 32.60 30.74 -5.97
N THR A 34 32.08 30.02 -6.96
CA THR A 34 31.09 28.97 -6.73
C THR A 34 31.70 27.84 -5.88
N GLN A 35 32.95 27.46 -6.15
CA GLN A 35 33.65 26.48 -5.33
C GLN A 35 33.85 26.93 -3.88
N ARG A 36 34.19 28.20 -3.68
CA ARG A 36 34.53 28.75 -2.36
C ARG A 36 33.31 28.97 -1.47
N ASN A 37 32.16 29.27 -2.08
CA ASN A 37 30.93 29.64 -1.37
C ASN A 37 29.95 28.48 -1.19
N SER A 38 30.23 27.30 -1.74
CA SER A 38 29.38 26.12 -1.54
C SER A 38 29.96 25.21 -0.45
N ASP A 39 29.10 24.74 0.45
CA ASP A 39 29.41 23.71 1.46
C ASP A 39 29.43 22.26 0.89
N GLY A 40 29.39 22.08 -0.44
CA GLY A 40 29.32 20.76 -1.09
C GLY A 40 30.21 20.60 -2.33
N ALA A 41 30.16 19.42 -2.94
CA ALA A 41 30.87 19.17 -4.20
C ALA A 41 30.22 19.92 -5.37
N ASN A 42 31.03 20.68 -6.11
CA ASN A 42 30.57 21.45 -7.25
C ASN A 42 30.89 20.75 -8.57
N ALA A 43 29.85 20.52 -9.37
CA ALA A 43 29.96 20.03 -10.73
C ALA A 43 29.36 21.05 -11.71
N PHE A 44 30.12 21.45 -12.71
CA PHE A 44 29.72 22.43 -13.72
C PHE A 44 29.47 21.73 -15.05
N ARG A 45 28.30 21.94 -15.65
CA ARG A 45 28.05 21.46 -17.01
C ARG A 45 28.76 22.36 -18.02
N LEU A 46 29.54 21.77 -18.92
CA LEU A 46 30.23 22.52 -19.98
C LEU A 46 29.25 23.29 -20.87
N ALA A 47 28.05 22.76 -21.10
CA ALA A 47 27.01 23.44 -21.87
C ALA A 47 26.59 24.76 -21.23
N ASP A 48 26.45 24.78 -19.90
CA ASP A 48 26.04 25.97 -19.16
C ASP A 48 27.16 27.01 -19.14
N LEU A 49 28.40 26.58 -18.89
CA LEU A 49 29.57 27.46 -18.97
C LEU A 49 29.76 28.04 -20.39
N SER A 50 29.49 27.25 -21.43
CA SER A 50 29.54 27.72 -22.82
C SER A 50 28.48 28.78 -23.08
N ASN A 51 27.25 28.57 -22.61
CA ASN A 51 26.18 29.55 -22.74
C ASN A 51 26.49 30.85 -21.96
N MET A 52 27.11 30.74 -20.78
CA MET A 52 27.54 31.91 -19.99
C MET A 52 28.63 32.70 -20.72
N TYR A 53 29.62 32.00 -21.28
CA TYR A 53 30.68 32.59 -22.08
C TYR A 53 30.12 33.34 -23.30
N GLU A 54 29.29 32.66 -24.11
CA GLU A 54 28.70 33.24 -25.31
C GLU A 54 27.86 34.50 -25.01
N LYS A 55 27.03 34.44 -23.96
CA LYS A 55 26.25 35.61 -23.52
C LYS A 55 27.13 36.76 -23.07
N ARG A 56 28.25 36.47 -22.40
CA ARG A 56 29.14 37.53 -21.90
C ARG A 56 29.93 38.18 -23.03
N VAL A 57 30.42 37.41 -23.99
CA VAL A 57 31.08 37.97 -25.19
C VAL A 57 30.11 38.85 -25.98
N GLN A 58 28.86 38.42 -26.17
CA GLN A 58 27.82 39.24 -26.83
C GLN A 58 27.53 40.58 -26.13
N GLN A 59 27.74 40.67 -24.81
CA GLN A 59 27.58 41.93 -24.08
C GLN A 59 28.78 42.88 -24.24
N LEU A 60 29.96 42.32 -24.46
CA LEU A 60 31.23 43.06 -24.52
C LEU A 60 31.60 43.45 -25.96
N SER A 61 31.09 42.75 -26.97
CA SER A 61 31.32 43.03 -28.40
C SER A 61 30.05 42.86 -29.24
N GLU A 62 29.86 43.73 -30.24
CA GLU A 62 28.73 43.64 -31.20
C GLU A 62 28.85 42.45 -32.17
N GLY A 63 30.01 41.78 -32.22
CA GLY A 63 30.27 40.60 -33.02
C GLY A 63 30.30 39.30 -32.21
N THR A 64 29.75 38.24 -32.78
CA THR A 64 29.77 36.88 -32.23
C THR A 64 30.77 36.02 -33.00
N ILE A 65 31.95 35.78 -32.44
CA ILE A 65 32.77 34.62 -32.83
C ILE A 65 32.36 33.47 -31.90
N PRO A 66 31.55 32.50 -32.34
CA PRO A 66 31.19 31.35 -31.52
C PRO A 66 32.44 30.49 -31.27
N ILE A 67 32.85 30.37 -30.00
CA ILE A 67 33.86 29.40 -29.60
C ILE A 67 33.25 28.00 -29.55
N HIS A 68 33.95 27.03 -30.14
CA HIS A 68 33.55 25.63 -30.03
C HIS A 68 33.69 25.16 -28.57
N ARG A 69 32.69 24.44 -28.05
CA ARG A 69 32.66 23.97 -26.65
C ARG A 69 33.90 23.18 -26.24
N THR A 70 34.47 22.39 -27.15
CA THR A 70 35.73 21.66 -26.92
C THR A 70 36.90 22.60 -26.63
N ARG A 71 36.99 23.72 -27.37
CA ARG A 71 38.06 24.71 -27.20
C ARG A 71 37.88 25.47 -25.88
N LEU A 72 36.64 25.83 -25.51
CA LEU A 72 36.36 26.44 -24.21
C LEU A 72 36.74 25.50 -23.05
N LYS A 73 36.42 24.21 -23.17
CA LYS A 73 36.84 23.19 -22.20
C LYS A 73 38.35 23.15 -22.03
N GLU A 74 39.11 23.10 -23.12
CA GLU A 74 40.58 23.08 -23.07
C GLU A 74 41.15 24.34 -22.42
N MET A 75 40.58 25.52 -22.73
CA MET A 75 40.98 26.79 -22.13
C MET A 75 40.71 26.83 -20.62
N LEU A 76 39.56 26.31 -20.17
CA LEU A 76 39.21 26.21 -18.76
C LEU A 76 40.13 25.24 -18.00
N LEU A 77 40.38 24.05 -18.54
CA LEU A 77 41.29 23.06 -17.95
C LEU A 77 42.73 23.58 -17.89
N ALA A 78 43.18 24.35 -18.88
CA ALA A 78 44.51 24.95 -18.87
C ALA A 78 44.65 26.08 -17.83
N LYS A 79 43.57 26.79 -17.50
CA LYS A 79 43.56 27.91 -16.54
C LYS A 79 43.26 27.47 -15.11
N ILE A 80 42.64 26.31 -14.91
CA ILE A 80 42.21 25.80 -13.60
C ILE A 80 42.85 24.41 -13.38
N PRO A 81 44.00 24.31 -12.68
CA PRO A 81 44.81 23.10 -12.62
C PRO A 81 44.14 21.91 -11.92
N ASP A 82 43.25 22.18 -10.95
CA ASP A 82 42.57 21.14 -10.16
C ASP A 82 41.23 20.70 -10.78
N LEU A 83 40.85 21.26 -11.93
CA LEU A 83 39.59 20.98 -12.61
C LEU A 83 39.77 19.82 -13.58
N GLN A 84 38.89 18.82 -13.49
CA GLN A 84 38.89 17.65 -14.36
C GLN A 84 37.59 17.57 -15.16
N ALA A 85 37.69 17.05 -16.39
CA ALA A 85 36.53 16.86 -17.26
C ALA A 85 36.09 15.39 -17.30
N TYR A 86 34.83 15.15 -16.97
CA TYR A 86 34.20 13.83 -17.02
C TYR A 86 33.12 13.81 -18.09
N THR A 87 33.17 12.80 -18.98
CA THR A 87 32.22 12.68 -20.09
C THR A 87 31.27 11.52 -19.85
N LYS A 88 29.96 11.79 -19.90
CA LYS A 88 28.91 10.76 -19.85
C LYS A 88 27.98 10.94 -21.05
N GLY A 89 28.17 10.12 -22.07
CA GLY A 89 27.43 10.25 -23.33
C GLY A 89 27.73 11.60 -24.01
N ARG A 90 26.70 12.44 -24.19
CA ARG A 90 26.81 13.77 -24.81
C ARG A 90 27.11 14.90 -23.81
N GLU A 91 27.03 14.64 -22.51
CA GLU A 91 27.30 15.64 -21.49
C GLU A 91 28.76 15.60 -21.02
N VAL A 92 29.34 16.78 -20.83
CA VAL A 92 30.66 16.98 -20.24
C VAL A 92 30.50 17.78 -18.96
N LEU A 93 30.93 17.19 -17.84
CA LEU A 93 30.94 17.79 -16.51
C LEU A 93 32.37 18.18 -16.15
N LEU A 94 32.54 19.35 -15.57
CA LEU A 94 33.80 19.84 -15.02
C LEU A 94 33.69 19.83 -13.50
N VAL A 95 34.57 19.10 -12.83
CA VAL A 95 34.53 18.90 -11.38
C VAL A 95 35.95 19.03 -10.85
N PHE A 96 36.11 19.66 -9.70
CA PHE A 96 37.42 19.69 -9.05
C PHE A 96 37.77 18.32 -8.49
N GLU A 97 39.04 17.93 -8.58
CA GLU A 97 39.49 16.59 -8.16
C GLU A 97 39.08 16.21 -6.73
N LYS A 98 39.21 17.16 -5.79
CA LYS A 98 38.79 16.99 -4.39
C LYS A 98 37.28 16.81 -4.20
N ASP A 99 36.48 17.27 -5.16
CA ASP A 99 35.01 17.28 -5.11
C ASP A 99 34.40 16.05 -5.82
N VAL A 100 35.20 15.23 -6.51
CA VAL A 100 34.73 14.03 -7.22
C VAL A 100 34.14 12.99 -6.25
N GLY A 101 34.86 12.70 -5.15
CA GLY A 101 34.41 11.73 -4.14
C GLY A 101 33.08 12.12 -3.49
N PRO A 102 32.95 13.35 -2.94
CA PRO A 102 31.69 13.80 -2.37
C PRO A 102 30.56 13.93 -3.41
N ALA A 103 30.85 14.27 -4.67
CA ALA A 103 29.85 14.27 -5.75
C ALA A 103 29.31 12.86 -6.04
N ILE A 104 30.18 11.85 -6.06
CA ILE A 104 29.78 10.44 -6.22
C ILE A 104 28.95 9.99 -5.02
N ALA A 105 29.37 10.30 -3.79
CA ALA A 105 28.62 9.97 -2.58
C ALA A 105 27.21 10.62 -2.57
N LEU A 106 27.11 11.89 -2.98
CA LEU A 106 25.84 12.61 -3.14
C LEU A 106 24.95 11.98 -4.23
N ALA A 107 25.53 11.57 -5.35
CA ALA A 107 24.79 10.92 -6.44
C ALA A 107 24.24 9.54 -6.03
N CYS A 108 25.00 8.77 -5.24
CA CYS A 108 24.52 7.51 -4.69
C CYS A 108 23.29 7.71 -3.77
N ASN A 109 23.30 8.76 -2.93
CA ASN A 109 22.17 9.05 -2.03
C ASN A 109 20.90 9.52 -2.77
N TYR A 110 21.03 10.15 -3.94
CA TYR A 110 19.88 10.59 -4.75
C TYR A 110 19.16 9.43 -5.44
N ASP A 111 19.89 8.34 -5.72
CA ASP A 111 19.37 7.17 -6.41
C ASP A 111 18.40 6.37 -5.52
N ASP A 112 18.68 6.26 -4.22
CA ASP A 112 17.83 5.53 -3.27
C ASP A 112 16.40 6.10 -3.20
N THR A 113 16.26 7.44 -3.24
CA THR A 113 14.94 8.09 -3.23
C THR A 113 14.15 7.80 -4.51
N ILE A 114 14.83 7.73 -5.66
CA ILE A 114 14.22 7.35 -6.93
C ILE A 114 13.77 5.88 -6.90
N HIS A 115 14.60 4.99 -6.33
CA HIS A 115 14.25 3.58 -6.18
C HIS A 115 13.04 3.39 -5.27
N ILE A 116 12.97 4.06 -4.12
CA ILE A 116 11.79 4.04 -3.24
C ILE A 116 10.55 4.53 -3.99
N GLY A 117 10.66 5.64 -4.74
CA GLY A 117 9.58 6.16 -5.57
C GLY A 117 9.06 5.14 -6.58
N LYS A 118 9.97 4.49 -7.33
CA LYS A 118 9.63 3.44 -8.31
C LYS A 118 9.00 2.21 -7.66
N THR A 119 9.56 1.72 -6.55
CA THR A 119 9.01 0.58 -5.80
C THR A 119 7.59 0.90 -5.33
N ALA A 120 7.37 2.10 -4.77
CA ALA A 120 6.04 2.53 -4.36
C ALA A 120 5.07 2.60 -5.56
N GLU A 121 5.50 3.10 -6.72
CA GLU A 121 4.66 3.14 -7.92
C GLU A 121 4.24 1.74 -8.40
N ILE A 122 5.17 0.78 -8.44
CA ILE A 122 4.91 -0.61 -8.84
C ILE A 122 3.90 -1.26 -7.89
N ILE A 123 4.15 -1.21 -6.59
CA ILE A 123 3.28 -1.82 -5.58
C ILE A 123 1.89 -1.17 -5.61
N ARG A 124 1.82 0.16 -5.75
CA ARG A 124 0.54 0.88 -5.83
C ARG A 124 -0.26 0.54 -7.09
N ALA A 125 0.40 0.23 -8.20
CA ALA A 125 -0.29 -0.24 -9.40
C ALA A 125 -0.89 -1.64 -9.18
N GLN A 126 -0.10 -2.56 -8.62
CA GLN A 126 -0.55 -3.93 -8.34
C GLN A 126 -1.68 -3.96 -7.31
N ILE A 127 -1.61 -3.18 -6.23
CA ILE A 127 -2.73 -3.07 -5.27
C ILE A 127 -4.00 -2.55 -5.93
N LYS A 128 -3.89 -1.61 -6.87
CA LYS A 128 -5.05 -1.03 -7.56
C LYS A 128 -5.77 -2.07 -8.42
N GLU A 129 -5.01 -2.95 -9.08
CA GLU A 129 -5.52 -3.98 -9.98
C GLU A 129 -6.01 -5.21 -9.22
N HIS A 130 -5.45 -5.48 -8.04
CA HIS A 130 -5.84 -6.61 -7.19
C HIS A 130 -7.21 -6.38 -6.55
N LYS A 131 -8.12 -7.31 -6.78
CA LYS A 131 -9.45 -7.31 -6.17
C LYS A 131 -9.51 -8.39 -5.12
N THR A 132 -10.01 -8.04 -3.93
CA THR A 132 -10.27 -9.01 -2.87
C THR A 132 -11.67 -8.79 -2.34
N LYS A 133 -12.42 -9.88 -2.19
CA LYS A 133 -13.78 -9.85 -1.66
C LYS A 133 -13.93 -10.93 -0.61
N PHE A 134 -14.56 -10.56 0.48
CA PHE A 134 -14.95 -11.51 1.51
C PHE A 134 -16.07 -12.42 0.98
N SER A 135 -15.78 -13.72 0.97
CA SER A 135 -16.68 -14.81 0.56
C SER A 135 -17.57 -15.33 1.70
N GLY A 136 -17.31 -14.90 2.94
CA GLY A 136 -17.99 -15.43 4.13
C GLY A 136 -17.12 -16.36 4.99
N SER A 137 -15.94 -16.73 4.51
CA SER A 137 -14.97 -17.58 5.21
C SER A 137 -13.60 -16.90 5.34
N PHE A 138 -12.76 -17.48 6.21
CA PHE A 138 -11.39 -17.02 6.48
C PHE A 138 -10.41 -18.17 6.28
N SER A 139 -10.46 -18.83 5.11
CA SER A 139 -9.53 -19.95 4.85
C SER A 139 -8.08 -19.44 4.73
N ALA A 140 -7.10 -20.34 4.89
CA ALA A 140 -5.70 -19.99 4.72
C ALA A 140 -5.43 -19.45 3.30
N GLU A 141 -6.07 -20.06 2.29
CA GLU A 141 -5.99 -19.64 0.90
C GLU A 141 -6.59 -18.24 0.70
N ASP A 142 -7.74 -17.93 1.30
CA ASP A 142 -8.35 -16.59 1.26
C ASP A 142 -7.42 -15.55 1.88
N THR A 143 -6.75 -15.88 2.99
CA THR A 143 -5.85 -14.94 3.65
C THR A 143 -4.60 -14.64 2.83
N GLN A 144 -4.01 -15.64 2.17
CA GLN A 144 -2.78 -15.47 1.40
C GLN A 144 -3.05 -14.84 0.02
N SER A 145 -4.13 -15.24 -0.66
CA SER A 145 -4.53 -14.69 -1.97
C SER A 145 -5.14 -13.30 -1.88
N SER A 146 -5.46 -12.82 -0.67
CA SER A 146 -6.08 -11.51 -0.47
C SER A 146 -5.21 -10.32 -0.86
N VAL A 147 -3.89 -10.52 -1.03
CA VAL A 147 -2.92 -9.47 -1.35
C VAL A 147 -2.06 -9.83 -2.57
N PRO A 148 -1.51 -8.84 -3.31
CA PRO A 148 -0.52 -9.10 -4.35
C PRO A 148 0.73 -9.78 -3.77
N THR A 149 1.27 -10.78 -4.48
CA THR A 149 2.50 -11.49 -4.07
C THR A 149 3.68 -10.54 -3.88
N SER A 150 3.82 -9.54 -4.74
CA SER A 150 4.88 -8.52 -4.65
C SER A 150 4.77 -7.63 -3.42
N LEU A 151 3.56 -7.34 -2.94
CA LEU A 151 3.35 -6.58 -1.70
C LEU A 151 3.76 -7.42 -0.51
N LEU A 152 3.37 -8.70 -0.49
CA LEU A 152 3.77 -9.64 0.55
C LEU A 152 5.29 -9.80 0.58
N GLU A 153 5.91 -10.01 -0.58
CA GLU A 153 7.37 -10.12 -0.71
C GLU A 153 8.07 -8.86 -0.20
N LEU A 154 7.58 -7.67 -0.54
CA LEU A 154 8.14 -6.42 -0.03
C LEU A 154 8.07 -6.34 1.50
N VAL A 155 6.96 -6.78 2.11
CA VAL A 155 6.84 -6.83 3.57
C VAL A 155 7.84 -7.83 4.14
N CYS A 156 7.94 -9.04 3.58
CA CYS A 156 8.90 -10.04 4.04
C CYS A 156 10.35 -9.58 3.90
N MET A 157 10.69 -8.85 2.82
CA MET A 157 12.01 -8.24 2.64
C MET A 157 12.30 -7.15 3.68
N ILE A 158 11.27 -6.43 4.15
CA ILE A 158 11.40 -5.42 5.20
C ILE A 158 11.53 -6.07 6.59
N GLU A 159 10.72 -7.09 6.91
CA GLU A 159 10.73 -7.75 8.23
C GLU A 159 11.95 -8.66 8.42
N HIS A 160 12.35 -9.39 7.37
CA HIS A 160 13.36 -10.45 7.47
C HIS A 160 14.67 -10.14 6.73
N GLY A 161 14.66 -9.19 5.78
CA GLY A 161 15.84 -8.83 4.98
C GLY A 161 15.67 -9.19 3.49
N PRO A 162 16.31 -8.46 2.56
CA PRO A 162 16.04 -8.58 1.12
C PRO A 162 16.74 -9.75 0.42
N ASP A 163 17.61 -10.49 1.11
CA ASP A 163 18.40 -11.56 0.51
C ASP A 163 17.74 -12.94 0.63
N ILE A 164 18.10 -13.84 -0.27
CA ILE A 164 17.51 -15.17 -0.36
C ILE A 164 17.76 -16.03 0.88
N GLN A 165 18.88 -15.85 1.58
CA GLN A 165 19.19 -16.65 2.76
C GLN A 165 18.26 -16.25 3.91
N SER A 166 18.11 -14.94 4.14
CA SER A 166 17.16 -14.41 5.12
C SER A 166 15.72 -14.85 4.86
N GLN A 167 15.29 -14.91 3.59
CA GLN A 167 13.95 -15.41 3.21
C GLN A 167 13.81 -16.94 3.33
N LEU A 168 14.88 -17.72 3.15
CA LEU A 168 14.84 -19.17 3.35
C LEU A 168 14.81 -19.55 4.83
N GLU A 169 15.50 -18.79 5.67
CA GLU A 169 15.50 -18.98 7.12
C GLU A 169 14.16 -18.56 7.76
N ASN A 170 13.50 -17.54 7.20
CA ASN A 170 12.24 -17.00 7.71
C ASN A 170 11.09 -17.28 6.73
N SER A 171 10.25 -18.27 7.05
CA SER A 171 9.01 -18.50 6.30
C SER A 171 8.00 -17.38 6.54
N VAL A 172 7.17 -17.07 5.52
CA VAL A 172 6.04 -16.14 5.64
C VAL A 172 5.20 -16.47 6.88
N CYS A 173 5.05 -15.49 7.75
CA CYS A 173 4.34 -15.62 9.00
C CYS A 173 3.04 -14.81 9.00
N LYS A 174 2.29 -14.90 10.12
CA LYS A 174 1.00 -14.23 10.25
C LYS A 174 1.11 -12.70 10.33
N SER A 175 2.23 -12.15 10.81
CA SER A 175 2.44 -10.70 10.85
C SER A 175 2.67 -10.14 9.45
N ASP A 176 3.48 -10.79 8.62
CA ASP A 176 3.71 -10.39 7.22
C ASP A 176 2.38 -10.20 6.48
N LEU A 177 1.52 -11.23 6.55
CA LEU A 177 0.21 -11.23 5.92
C LEU A 177 -0.70 -10.14 6.49
N ALA A 178 -0.68 -9.92 7.81
CA ALA A 178 -1.47 -8.88 8.45
C ALA A 178 -1.04 -7.49 7.99
N ILE A 179 0.27 -7.21 7.92
CA ILE A 179 0.82 -5.93 7.48
C ILE A 179 0.54 -5.70 5.99
N ALA A 180 0.75 -6.71 5.14
CA ALA A 180 0.42 -6.62 3.72
C ALA A 180 -1.08 -6.33 3.50
N GLN A 181 -1.96 -7.02 4.24
CA GLN A 181 -3.40 -6.77 4.19
C GLN A 181 -3.75 -5.37 4.69
N LEU A 182 -3.10 -4.87 5.76
CA LEU A 182 -3.31 -3.50 6.23
C LEU A 182 -2.85 -2.46 5.19
N LEU A 183 -1.71 -2.67 4.52
CA LEU A 183 -1.24 -1.79 3.45
C LEU A 183 -2.22 -1.78 2.27
N MET A 184 -2.77 -2.94 1.90
CA MET A 184 -3.80 -3.05 0.87
C MET A 184 -5.10 -2.35 1.29
N TYR A 185 -5.57 -2.56 2.52
CA TYR A 185 -6.78 -1.95 3.05
C TYR A 185 -6.68 -0.42 3.09
N ASN A 186 -5.52 0.10 3.49
CA ASN A 186 -5.27 1.54 3.63
C ASN A 186 -4.84 2.23 2.32
N TYR A 187 -4.79 1.50 1.20
CA TYR A 187 -4.44 2.05 -0.09
C TYR A 187 -5.50 3.04 -0.63
N HIS A 188 -5.02 4.20 -1.09
CA HIS A 188 -5.84 5.23 -1.72
C HIS A 188 -5.41 5.49 -3.17
N ALA A 189 -6.33 5.36 -4.12
CA ALA A 189 -6.13 5.75 -5.51
C ALA A 189 -6.13 7.29 -5.63
N LYS A 190 -5.32 7.88 -6.52
CA LYS A 190 -5.34 9.34 -6.78
C LYS A 190 -6.65 9.73 -7.51
N THR A 191 -7.78 9.74 -6.82
CA THR A 191 -9.07 10.24 -7.33
C THR A 191 -9.31 11.69 -6.86
N PRO A 192 -9.99 12.52 -7.68
CA PRO A 192 -10.29 13.90 -7.31
C PRO A 192 -11.13 13.93 -6.02
N LYS A 193 -10.76 14.82 -5.09
CA LYS A 193 -11.39 14.99 -3.77
C LYS A 193 -12.84 15.44 -3.94
N ILE A 194 -13.78 14.51 -4.02
CA ILE A 194 -15.21 14.82 -4.06
C ILE A 194 -15.81 14.83 -2.63
N SER A 195 -15.17 14.22 -1.64
CA SER A 195 -15.58 14.35 -0.22
C SER A 195 -14.53 13.76 0.73
N GLU A 196 -14.65 14.07 2.03
CA GLU A 196 -13.97 13.40 3.16
C GLU A 196 -14.45 11.94 3.36
N GLN A 197 -14.80 11.24 2.27
CA GLN A 197 -15.25 9.86 2.34
C GLN A 197 -14.10 8.92 2.73
N GLN A 198 -14.42 7.97 3.59
CA GLN A 198 -13.49 7.05 4.21
C GLN A 198 -12.59 6.33 3.22
N ARG A 199 -11.34 6.13 3.66
CA ARG A 199 -10.12 5.89 2.89
C ARG A 199 -10.02 4.49 2.25
N HIS A 200 -11.10 3.71 2.21
CA HIS A 200 -11.08 2.29 1.88
C HIS A 200 -12.18 1.94 0.89
N ALA A 201 -11.87 1.09 -0.07
CA ALA A 201 -12.83 0.62 -1.05
C ALA A 201 -13.30 -0.79 -0.68
N VAL A 202 -14.63 -0.97 -0.69
CA VAL A 202 -15.30 -2.23 -0.34
C VAL A 202 -14.80 -3.42 -1.17
N ASP A 203 -14.45 -3.18 -2.43
CA ASP A 203 -13.94 -4.17 -3.38
C ASP A 203 -12.49 -4.62 -3.09
N ARG A 204 -11.92 -4.09 -2.00
CA ARG A 204 -10.58 -4.38 -1.50
C ARG A 204 -10.56 -4.49 0.04
N GLU A 205 -11.61 -5.04 0.65
CA GLU A 205 -11.63 -5.36 2.09
C GLU A 205 -10.93 -6.71 2.33
N PRO A 206 -9.69 -6.74 2.85
CA PRO A 206 -8.99 -7.99 3.06
C PRO A 206 -9.53 -8.72 4.31
N PRO A 207 -9.39 -10.07 4.37
CA PRO A 207 -9.91 -10.89 5.45
C PRO A 207 -9.49 -10.43 6.85
N PHE A 208 -8.26 -9.98 7.04
CA PHE A 208 -7.73 -9.55 8.34
C PHE A 208 -8.54 -8.39 8.95
N CYS A 209 -8.79 -7.32 8.17
CA CYS A 209 -9.52 -6.15 8.67
C CYS A 209 -10.99 -6.47 9.01
N ILE A 210 -11.60 -7.40 8.27
CA ILE A 210 -12.95 -7.90 8.56
C ILE A 210 -12.95 -8.72 9.84
N TYR A 211 -12.02 -9.67 9.95
CA TYR A 211 -11.88 -10.55 11.09
C TYR A 211 -11.70 -9.75 12.39
N ILE A 212 -10.82 -8.75 12.42
CA ILE A 212 -10.62 -7.90 13.60
C ILE A 212 -11.92 -7.16 13.98
N GLY A 213 -12.63 -6.59 13.01
CA GLY A 213 -13.90 -5.90 13.27
C GLY A 213 -14.96 -6.83 13.87
N LEU A 214 -15.14 -8.02 13.29
CA LEU A 214 -16.07 -9.03 13.78
C LEU A 214 -15.68 -9.58 15.16
N LEU A 215 -14.39 -9.86 15.38
CA LEU A 215 -13.88 -10.39 16.64
C LEU A 215 -14.10 -9.42 17.79
N ILE A 216 -13.73 -8.16 17.61
CA ILE A 216 -13.92 -7.12 18.64
C ILE A 216 -15.40 -6.92 18.93
N PHE A 217 -16.24 -6.93 17.89
CA PHE A 217 -17.69 -6.87 18.08
C PHE A 217 -18.22 -8.06 18.88
N ALA A 218 -17.83 -9.27 18.53
CA ALA A 218 -18.27 -10.50 19.21
C ALA A 218 -17.87 -10.50 20.69
N ARG A 219 -16.68 -10.00 21.02
CA ARG A 219 -16.15 -10.00 22.39
C ARG A 219 -16.67 -8.86 23.26
N THR A 220 -16.94 -7.69 22.69
CA THR A 220 -17.20 -6.48 23.49
C THR A 220 -18.60 -5.90 23.29
N ARG A 221 -19.21 -6.10 22.11
CA ARG A 221 -20.42 -5.39 21.66
C ARG A 221 -20.32 -3.85 21.72
N LYS A 222 -19.11 -3.28 21.88
CA LYS A 222 -18.89 -1.83 22.04
C LYS A 222 -18.63 -1.17 20.70
N ARG A 223 -19.62 -0.45 20.17
CA ARG A 223 -19.51 0.35 18.94
C ARG A 223 -18.32 1.31 18.96
N HIS A 224 -18.16 2.07 20.05
CA HIS A 224 -17.13 3.11 20.14
C HIS A 224 -15.70 2.56 19.94
N LEU A 225 -15.41 1.35 20.43
CA LEU A 225 -14.11 0.71 20.26
C LEU A 225 -13.84 0.37 18.78
N ILE A 226 -14.85 -0.14 18.08
CA ILE A 226 -14.75 -0.44 16.64
C ILE A 226 -14.57 0.84 15.84
N ASP A 227 -15.29 1.91 16.20
CA ASP A 227 -15.15 3.22 15.53
C ASP A 227 -13.72 3.78 15.69
N ILE A 228 -13.10 3.64 16.87
CA ILE A 228 -11.67 4.01 17.08
C ILE A 228 -10.76 3.19 16.17
N LEU A 229 -10.84 1.86 16.21
CA LEU A 229 -9.97 0.99 15.41
C LEU A 229 -10.13 1.24 13.90
N PHE A 230 -11.36 1.50 13.47
CA PHE A 230 -11.66 1.86 12.09
C PHE A 230 -11.04 3.19 11.68
N GLN A 231 -11.06 4.22 12.54
CA GLN A 231 -10.42 5.52 12.26
C GLN A 231 -8.92 5.40 12.03
N TYR A 232 -8.27 4.46 12.71
CA TYR A 232 -6.84 4.14 12.52
C TYR A 232 -6.57 3.16 11.37
N GLY A 233 -7.60 2.76 10.60
CA GLY A 233 -7.43 1.87 9.46
C GLY A 233 -7.09 0.42 9.84
N LEU A 234 -7.45 -0.02 11.05
CA LEU A 234 -7.12 -1.35 11.58
C LEU A 234 -8.22 -2.39 11.34
N CYS A 235 -9.47 -1.96 11.15
CA CYS A 235 -10.59 -2.86 10.87
C CYS A 235 -11.66 -2.18 10.02
N ILE A 236 -12.69 -2.94 9.64
CA ILE A 236 -13.91 -2.41 9.01
C ILE A 236 -14.76 -1.57 9.97
N SER A 237 -15.67 -0.77 9.41
CA SER A 237 -16.60 0.06 10.18
C SER A 237 -17.59 -0.76 11.00
N TYR A 238 -18.10 -0.18 12.09
CA TYR A 238 -19.18 -0.80 12.87
C TYR A 238 -20.43 -1.09 12.01
N HIS A 239 -20.73 -0.19 11.07
CA HIS A 239 -21.84 -0.37 10.14
C HIS A 239 -21.63 -1.60 9.23
N ARG A 240 -20.41 -1.77 8.70
CA ARG A 240 -20.04 -2.94 7.89
C ARG A 240 -20.09 -4.25 8.69
N VAL A 241 -19.70 -4.23 9.97
CA VAL A 241 -19.85 -5.37 10.89
C VAL A 241 -21.31 -5.80 11.02
N LEU A 242 -22.22 -4.84 11.18
CA LEU A 242 -23.65 -5.14 11.26
C LEU A 242 -24.19 -5.68 9.92
N GLU A 243 -23.76 -5.11 8.79
CA GLU A 243 -24.14 -5.59 7.46
C GLU A 243 -23.74 -7.06 7.26
N ILE A 244 -22.51 -7.44 7.59
CA ILE A 244 -22.05 -8.83 7.53
C ILE A 244 -22.85 -9.72 8.50
N SER A 245 -23.17 -9.22 9.69
CA SER A 245 -23.99 -9.95 10.66
C SER A 245 -25.41 -10.20 10.14
N THR A 246 -26.01 -9.22 9.46
CA THR A 246 -27.33 -9.36 8.81
C THR A 246 -27.26 -10.36 7.67
N GLN A 247 -26.25 -10.28 6.79
CA GLN A 247 -26.05 -11.25 5.71
C GLN A 247 -25.91 -12.68 6.22
N LEU A 248 -25.20 -12.88 7.33
CA LEU A 248 -25.12 -14.18 7.97
C LEU A 248 -26.47 -14.64 8.52
N GLY A 249 -27.24 -13.73 9.12
CA GLY A 249 -28.60 -14.01 9.59
C GLY A 249 -29.52 -14.44 8.46
N ASP A 250 -29.53 -13.70 7.35
CA ASP A 250 -30.32 -14.03 6.15
C ASP A 250 -29.93 -15.39 5.56
N ALA A 251 -28.64 -15.70 5.47
CA ALA A 251 -28.16 -17.01 5.00
C ALA A 251 -28.64 -18.17 5.89
N VAL A 252 -28.75 -17.94 7.22
CA VAL A 252 -29.31 -18.92 8.15
C VAL A 252 -30.82 -19.08 7.95
N VAL A 253 -31.56 -17.98 7.70
CA VAL A 253 -33.00 -18.03 7.39
C VAL A 253 -33.24 -18.81 6.09
N GLU A 254 -32.48 -18.54 5.03
CA GLU A 254 -32.58 -19.26 3.76
C GLU A 254 -32.29 -20.75 3.94
N ARG A 255 -31.25 -21.08 4.73
CA ARG A 255 -30.97 -22.47 5.08
C ARG A 255 -32.14 -23.12 5.82
N PHE A 256 -32.73 -22.43 6.79
CA PHE A 256 -33.92 -22.92 7.49
C PHE A 256 -35.09 -23.17 6.53
N LEU A 257 -35.36 -22.26 5.60
CA LEU A 257 -36.42 -22.44 4.60
C LEU A 257 -36.18 -23.67 3.72
N SER A 258 -34.92 -24.00 3.42
CA SER A 258 -34.56 -25.17 2.61
C SER A 258 -34.54 -26.49 3.39
N GLU A 259 -34.17 -26.46 4.67
CA GLU A 259 -33.94 -27.66 5.49
C GLU A 259 -35.07 -27.94 6.50
N GLY A 260 -35.92 -26.96 6.77
CA GLY A 260 -37.01 -27.03 7.74
C GLY A 260 -36.57 -27.07 9.21
N LEU A 261 -35.27 -26.91 9.50
CA LEU A 261 -34.71 -27.01 10.85
C LEU A 261 -33.54 -26.04 11.03
N VAL A 262 -33.34 -25.57 12.27
CA VAL A 262 -32.15 -24.82 12.67
C VAL A 262 -31.31 -25.68 13.58
N CYS A 263 -30.06 -25.90 13.20
CA CYS A 263 -29.10 -26.58 14.05
C CYS A 263 -27.67 -26.15 13.72
N PRO A 264 -26.69 -26.49 14.58
CA PRO A 264 -25.29 -26.16 14.34
C PRO A 264 -24.77 -26.66 12.99
N PRO A 265 -23.95 -25.88 12.28
CA PRO A 265 -23.44 -26.23 10.95
C PRO A 265 -22.54 -27.47 10.95
N VAL A 266 -21.95 -27.81 12.11
CA VAL A 266 -21.12 -29.02 12.29
C VAL A 266 -21.93 -30.33 12.21
N LEU A 267 -23.26 -30.27 12.32
CA LEU A 267 -24.09 -31.47 12.25
C LEU A 267 -24.25 -31.95 10.81
N LYS A 268 -24.10 -33.26 10.58
CA LYS A 268 -24.33 -33.88 9.28
C LYS A 268 -25.82 -34.10 8.99
N LYS A 269 -26.20 -34.09 7.72
CA LYS A 269 -27.55 -34.44 7.25
C LYS A 269 -27.72 -35.96 7.20
N GLY A 270 -28.96 -36.42 7.36
CA GLY A 270 -29.34 -37.83 7.20
C GLY A 270 -28.93 -38.75 8.36
N LEU A 271 -28.47 -38.19 9.49
CA LEU A 271 -28.12 -38.96 10.68
C LEU A 271 -29.22 -38.93 11.72
N PHE A 272 -29.46 -40.10 12.35
CA PHE A 272 -30.25 -40.17 13.55
C PHE A 272 -29.59 -39.32 14.65
N THR A 273 -30.35 -38.38 15.20
CA THR A 273 -29.85 -37.35 16.11
C THR A 273 -30.68 -37.35 17.38
N THR A 274 -30.02 -37.48 18.53
CA THR A 274 -30.66 -37.41 19.85
C THR A 274 -30.18 -36.16 20.58
N ALA A 275 -31.06 -35.51 21.34
CA ALA A 275 -30.70 -34.35 22.16
C ALA A 275 -31.00 -34.63 23.63
N ALA A 276 -30.04 -34.36 24.51
CA ALA A 276 -30.25 -34.25 25.93
C ALA A 276 -30.45 -32.78 26.27
N VAL A 277 -31.60 -32.44 26.82
CA VAL A 277 -31.98 -31.07 27.20
C VAL A 277 -32.03 -31.03 28.72
N ASP A 278 -31.22 -30.17 29.33
CA ASP A 278 -31.11 -30.05 30.78
C ASP A 278 -31.27 -28.58 31.21
N ASN A 279 -31.87 -28.38 32.38
CA ASN A 279 -32.02 -27.05 32.97
C ASN A 279 -30.79 -26.76 33.84
N ILE A 280 -30.07 -25.70 33.49
CA ILE A 280 -28.94 -25.19 34.25
C ILE A 280 -29.49 -24.11 35.18
N ASP A 281 -29.88 -24.55 36.37
CA ASP A 281 -30.32 -23.68 37.46
C ASP A 281 -29.19 -23.49 38.47
N HIS A 282 -28.65 -22.27 38.54
CA HIS A 282 -27.75 -21.89 39.63
C HIS A 282 -28.49 -20.93 40.58
N ASN A 283 -28.93 -21.47 41.72
CA ASN A 283 -29.56 -20.71 42.79
C ASN A 283 -28.63 -20.61 44.00
N PRO A 284 -27.79 -19.57 44.11
CA PRO A 284 -26.97 -19.39 45.30
C PRO A 284 -27.90 -19.00 46.46
N SER A 285 -28.04 -19.86 47.45
CA SER A 285 -28.81 -19.62 48.68
C SER A 285 -28.11 -18.59 49.57
N SER A 286 -28.02 -17.33 49.12
CA SER A 286 -27.45 -16.22 49.87
C SER A 286 -28.31 -14.97 49.66
N THR A 287 -28.65 -14.29 50.76
CA THR A 287 -29.51 -13.11 50.82
C THR A 287 -28.92 -11.86 50.14
N THR A 288 -27.74 -11.95 49.53
CA THR A 288 -27.08 -10.91 48.74
C THR A 288 -26.90 -11.27 47.26
N ALA A 289 -27.45 -12.39 46.79
CA ALA A 289 -27.24 -12.89 45.43
C ALA A 289 -27.95 -12.03 44.36
N LYS A 290 -27.18 -11.23 43.61
CA LYS A 290 -27.65 -10.46 42.44
C LYS A 290 -27.64 -11.22 41.12
N THR A 291 -27.29 -12.51 41.10
CA THR A 291 -27.11 -13.27 39.85
C THR A 291 -27.60 -14.72 40.01
N SER A 292 -28.91 -14.94 39.90
CA SER A 292 -29.43 -16.24 39.48
C SER A 292 -29.28 -16.34 37.96
N PHE A 293 -28.77 -17.47 37.47
CA PHE A 293 -28.77 -17.78 36.04
C PHE A 293 -29.68 -18.98 35.83
N HIS A 294 -30.63 -18.81 34.92
CA HIS A 294 -31.46 -19.88 34.38
C HIS A 294 -31.07 -20.03 32.92
N GLY A 295 -30.59 -21.20 32.55
CA GLY A 295 -30.28 -21.53 31.16
C GLY A 295 -30.74 -22.95 30.83
N THR A 296 -30.86 -23.24 29.54
CA THR A 296 -31.09 -24.60 29.06
C THR A 296 -29.85 -25.07 28.34
N GLY A 297 -29.20 -26.11 28.86
CA GLY A 297 -28.14 -26.83 28.18
C GLY A 297 -28.75 -27.80 27.18
N ILE A 298 -28.25 -27.83 25.95
CA ILE A 298 -28.65 -28.82 24.94
C ILE A 298 -27.39 -29.52 24.45
N SER A 299 -27.31 -30.82 24.71
CA SER A 299 -26.27 -31.71 24.17
C SER A 299 -26.84 -32.51 23.01
N ILE A 300 -26.23 -32.39 21.83
CA ILE A 300 -26.70 -33.05 20.59
C ILE A 300 -25.74 -34.18 20.23
N PHE A 301 -26.26 -35.37 19.99
CA PHE A 301 -25.51 -36.56 19.60
C PHE A 301 -25.99 -37.03 18.23
N GLN A 302 -25.07 -37.26 17.29
CA GLN A 302 -25.37 -37.89 16.00
C GLN A 302 -24.82 -39.31 16.00
N HIS A 303 -25.61 -40.26 15.48
CA HIS A 303 -25.28 -41.68 15.49
C HIS A 303 -25.01 -42.15 14.04
N PRO A 304 -23.78 -41.99 13.53
CA PRO A 304 -23.39 -42.59 12.25
C PRO A 304 -23.28 -44.11 12.37
N SER A 305 -23.52 -44.82 11.27
CA SER A 305 -23.27 -46.26 11.12
C SER A 305 -22.34 -46.52 9.93
N ASP A 306 -21.87 -47.76 9.79
CA ASP A 306 -21.00 -48.17 8.68
C ASP A 306 -21.66 -47.95 7.31
N ASP A 307 -23.00 -48.07 7.25
CA ASP A 307 -23.80 -47.85 6.03
C ASP A 307 -24.20 -46.37 5.83
N ILE A 308 -24.24 -45.56 6.90
CA ILE A 308 -24.72 -44.18 6.88
C ILE A 308 -23.82 -43.28 7.75
N SER A 309 -22.82 -42.68 7.11
CA SER A 309 -21.86 -41.75 7.75
C SER A 309 -22.37 -40.30 7.82
N GLY A 310 -23.50 -40.01 7.17
CA GLY A 310 -24.09 -38.69 7.06
C GLY A 310 -23.43 -37.80 6.01
N ILE A 311 -24.16 -36.77 5.58
CA ILE A 311 -23.69 -35.83 4.54
C ILE A 311 -23.27 -34.52 5.22
N GLU A 312 -22.08 -34.02 4.90
CA GLU A 312 -21.63 -32.73 5.41
C GLU A 312 -22.55 -31.60 4.95
N ARG A 313 -22.76 -30.62 5.82
CA ARG A 313 -23.48 -29.41 5.44
C ARG A 313 -22.49 -28.51 4.72
N GLY A 314 -22.85 -28.08 3.51
CA GLY A 314 -22.09 -27.07 2.79
C GLY A 314 -21.98 -25.78 3.61
N GLU A 315 -21.03 -24.93 3.23
CA GLU A 315 -20.82 -23.63 3.85
C GLU A 315 -22.06 -22.72 3.72
N LEU A 316 -22.21 -21.78 4.65
CA LEU A 316 -23.25 -20.75 4.53
C LEU A 316 -22.84 -19.82 3.40
N ILE A 317 -23.66 -19.76 2.35
CA ILE A 317 -23.45 -18.84 1.24
C ILE A 317 -24.02 -17.49 1.65
N LEU A 318 -23.15 -16.50 1.82
CA LEU A 318 -23.60 -15.13 2.05
C LEU A 318 -24.21 -14.58 0.74
N GLY A 319 -25.44 -14.07 0.84
CA GLY A 319 -26.12 -13.44 -0.29
C GLY A 319 -25.42 -12.17 -0.78
N ASN A 320 -25.85 -11.66 -1.94
CA ASN A 320 -25.38 -10.36 -2.44
C ASN A 320 -25.72 -9.25 -1.45
N ARG A 321 -24.88 -8.21 -1.41
CA ARG A 321 -25.05 -7.04 -0.52
C ARG A 321 -26.48 -6.51 -0.58
N SER A 322 -27.23 -6.72 0.49
CA SER A 322 -28.45 -5.97 0.78
C SER A 322 -28.04 -4.76 1.63
N ASN A 323 -28.56 -3.56 1.29
CA ASN A 323 -28.44 -2.40 2.19
C ASN A 323 -29.35 -2.54 3.43
N SER A 324 -30.07 -3.67 3.55
CA SER A 324 -30.92 -3.99 4.68
C SER A 324 -30.07 -4.29 5.91
N ARG A 325 -30.50 -3.74 7.04
CA ARG A 325 -29.92 -4.00 8.38
C ARG A 325 -30.81 -4.93 9.20
N GLN A 326 -31.92 -5.36 8.62
CA GLN A 326 -32.87 -6.25 9.23
C GLN A 326 -32.78 -7.58 8.53
N VAL A 327 -32.56 -8.61 9.34
CA VAL A 327 -32.67 -10.00 8.91
C VAL A 327 -34.13 -10.23 8.53
N SER A 328 -34.34 -10.98 7.46
CA SER A 328 -35.64 -11.44 6.99
C SER A 328 -36.44 -12.06 8.14
N SER A 329 -37.73 -11.76 8.21
CA SER A 329 -38.59 -12.34 9.25
C SER A 329 -38.62 -13.85 9.10
N LEU A 330 -38.38 -14.56 10.20
CA LEU A 330 -38.51 -16.01 10.22
C LEU A 330 -39.98 -16.41 9.97
N PRO A 331 -40.26 -17.52 9.26
CA PRO A 331 -41.62 -17.99 9.05
C PRO A 331 -42.31 -18.32 10.39
N ASP A 332 -43.64 -18.26 10.44
CA ASP A 332 -44.41 -18.63 11.63
C ASP A 332 -44.10 -20.07 12.12
N THR A 333 -43.70 -20.97 11.22
CA THR A 333 -43.29 -22.35 11.54
C THR A 333 -42.03 -22.42 12.41
N TYR A 334 -41.19 -21.38 12.43
CA TYR A 334 -40.00 -21.31 13.26
C TYR A 334 -40.33 -21.27 14.76
N ALA A 335 -41.34 -20.50 15.14
CA ALA A 335 -41.74 -20.31 16.53
C ALA A 335 -42.89 -21.23 16.96
N ASN A 336 -43.40 -22.09 16.06
CA ASN A 336 -44.59 -22.87 16.31
C ASN A 336 -44.26 -24.33 16.67
N PRO A 337 -44.26 -24.71 17.96
CA PRO A 337 -43.92 -26.06 18.42
C PRO A 337 -44.88 -27.15 17.93
N ARG A 338 -46.05 -26.78 17.35
CA ARG A 338 -47.02 -27.71 16.79
C ARG A 338 -46.56 -28.41 15.51
N TYR A 339 -45.59 -27.84 14.77
CA TYR A 339 -45.09 -28.45 13.53
C TYR A 339 -43.93 -29.44 13.78
N ASN A 340 -43.08 -29.19 14.79
CA ASN A 340 -41.97 -30.10 15.14
C ASN A 340 -42.42 -31.38 15.86
N THR A 341 -43.67 -31.47 16.28
CA THR A 341 -44.24 -32.64 16.97
C THR A 341 -45.04 -33.56 16.05
N GLN A 342 -45.35 -33.15 14.82
CA GLN A 342 -46.12 -33.98 13.89
C GLN A 342 -45.28 -34.93 13.04
N VAL A 343 -43.96 -34.73 12.94
CA VAL A 343 -43.07 -35.63 12.17
C VAL A 343 -42.69 -36.90 12.96
N ASN A 344 -42.94 -36.95 14.28
CA ASN A 344 -42.65 -38.11 15.14
C ASN A 344 -43.89 -38.95 15.49
N ARG A 345 -44.95 -38.89 14.68
CA ARG A 345 -46.09 -39.81 14.77
C ARG A 345 -46.44 -40.39 13.40
N SER A 346 -45.58 -41.27 12.91
CA SER A 346 -45.92 -42.29 11.93
C SER A 346 -44.96 -43.46 12.08
#